data_AF-A0A329SEB3-F1
#
_entry.id   AF-A0A329SEB3-F1
#
_cell.length_a   1.000
_cell.length_b   1.000
_cell.length_c   1.000
_cell.angle_alpha   90.00
_cell.angle_beta   90.00
_cell.angle_gamma   90.00
#
_symmetry.space_group_name_H-M   'P 1'
#
loop_
_entity.id
_entity.type
_entity.pdbx_description
1 polymer ?
#
loop_
_entity_poly.entity_id
_entity_poly.type
_entity_poly.pdbx_seq_one_letter_code
_entity_poly.pdbx_strand_id
1 'polypeptide(L)' 'MARERGWSAPETLYMLGPVKQILPFGSNQWNAVQLQYNTGLPNGFSTRDAESIKRKFYALKNTRKPTGDPS' A
#
# COMPACT_ATOMS: atom_id res chain seq x y z
N MET A 1 20.57 14.39 1.86
CA MET A 1 20.03 13.45 0.85
C MET A 1 18.63 13.06 1.29
N ALA A 2 17.61 13.61 0.62
CA ALA A 2 16.22 13.27 0.93
C ALA A 2 16.00 11.82 0.50
N ARG A 3 16.09 10.90 1.47
CA ARG A 3 15.59 9.53 1.32
C ARG A 3 14.18 9.66 0.80
N GLU A 4 13.97 9.27 -0.46
CA GLU A 4 12.65 9.12 -1.06
C GLU A 4 11.81 8.40 -0.01
N ARG A 5 10.82 9.10 0.57
CA ARG A 5 10.14 8.62 1.77
C ARG A 5 9.33 7.39 1.35
N GLY A 6 9.96 6.22 1.48
CA GLY A 6 9.37 4.95 1.14
C GLY A 6 8.14 4.71 2.00
N TRP A 7 7.39 3.66 1.65
CA TRP A 7 6.26 3.22 2.43
C TRP A 7 6.65 3.00 3.90
N SER A 8 6.12 3.83 4.78
CA SER A 8 6.31 3.64 6.22
C SER A 8 5.46 2.44 6.68
N ALA A 9 5.84 1.79 7.79
CA ALA A 9 5.03 0.71 8.38
C ALA A 9 3.56 1.14 8.67
N PRO A 10 3.28 2.31 9.30
CA PRO A 10 1.90 2.76 9.51
C PRO A 10 1.19 3.13 8.21
N GLU A 11 1.92 3.70 7.22
CA GLU A 11 1.38 4.03 5.90
C GLU A 11 0.95 2.75 5.15
N THR A 12 1.75 1.70 5.26
CA THR A 12 1.47 0.39 4.68
C THR A 12 0.23 -0.24 5.30
N LEU A 13 0.09 -0.19 6.63
CA LEU A 13 -1.11 -0.70 7.32
C LEU A 13 -2.36 0.09 6.96
N TYR A 14 -2.24 1.41 6.88
CA TYR A 14 -3.35 2.29 6.49
C TYR A 14 -3.83 1.98 5.06
N MET A 15 -2.90 1.83 4.11
CA MET A 15 -3.20 1.43 2.73
C MET A 15 -4.00 0.12 2.64
N LEU A 16 -3.76 -0.84 3.55
CA LEU A 16 -4.50 -2.11 3.54
C LEU A 16 -5.98 -1.94 3.91
N GLY A 17 -6.38 -0.86 4.58
CA GLY A 17 -7.77 -0.57 4.90
C GLY A 17 -8.63 -0.41 3.64
N PRO A 18 -8.36 0.60 2.79
CA PRO A 18 -9.05 0.79 1.52
C PRO A 18 -8.97 -0.43 0.59
N VAL A 19 -7.82 -1.11 0.54
CA VAL A 19 -7.66 -2.33 -0.27
C VAL A 19 -8.57 -3.46 0.20
N LYS A 20 -8.73 -3.65 1.52
CA LYS A 20 -9.65 -4.66 2.08
C LYS A 20 -11.13 -4.30 1.88
N GLN A 21 -11.45 -3.00 1.85
CA GLN A 21 -12.82 -2.52 1.62
C GLN A 21 -13.25 -2.72 0.16
N ILE A 22 -12.37 -2.40 -0.79
CA ILE A 22 -12.69 -2.42 -2.23
C ILE A 22 -12.43 -3.80 -2.85
N LEU A 23 -11.51 -4.59 -2.28
CA LEU A 23 -11.02 -5.85 -2.83
C LEU A 23 -10.70 -5.72 -4.32
N PRO A 24 -9.69 -4.92 -4.70
CA PRO A 24 -9.41 -4.66 -6.11
C PRO A 24 -8.93 -5.93 -6.83
N PHE A 25 -9.79 -6.48 -7.67
CA PHE A 25 -9.52 -7.56 -8.63
C PHE A 25 -8.98 -7.02 -9.97
N GLY A 26 -9.26 -5.75 -10.33
CA GLY A 26 -8.89 -5.16 -11.62
C GLY A 26 -8.39 -3.70 -11.55
N SER A 27 -7.86 -3.18 -12.67
CA SER A 27 -7.21 -1.84 -12.74
C SER A 27 -8.13 -0.69 -12.32
N ASN A 28 -9.40 -0.66 -12.75
CA ASN A 28 -10.33 0.41 -12.38
C ASN A 28 -10.58 0.50 -10.87
N GLN A 29 -10.44 -0.62 -10.14
CA GLN A 29 -10.68 -0.65 -8.70
C GLN A 29 -9.49 -0.10 -7.92
N TRP A 30 -8.27 -0.15 -8.48
CA TRP A 30 -7.10 0.47 -7.83
C TRP A 30 -7.20 2.01 -7.82
N ASN A 31 -7.83 2.61 -8.83
CA ASN A 31 -8.11 4.05 -8.83
C ASN A 31 -9.10 4.41 -7.71
N ALA A 32 -10.09 3.57 -7.43
CA ALA A 32 -11.00 3.77 -6.30
C ALA A 32 -10.27 3.64 -4.95
N VAL A 33 -9.33 2.69 -4.82
CA VAL A 33 -8.48 2.54 -3.63
C VAL A 33 -7.61 3.78 -3.44
N GLN A 34 -7.00 4.29 -4.50
CA GLN A 34 -6.19 5.50 -4.49
C GLN A 34 -6.99 6.72 -4.09
N LEU A 35 -8.21 6.88 -4.63
CA LEU A 35 -9.10 7.97 -4.25
C LEU A 35 -9.39 7.92 -2.75
N GLN A 36 -9.82 6.76 -2.23
CA GLN A 36 -10.10 6.60 -0.80
C GLN A 36 -8.86 6.84 0.08
N TYR A 37 -7.70 6.37 -0.36
CA TYR A 37 -6.43 6.58 0.34
C TYR A 37 -6.05 8.07 0.40
N ASN A 38 -6.20 8.80 -0.70
CA ASN A 38 -5.88 10.23 -0.78
C ASN A 38 -6.94 11.12 -0.09
N THR A 39 -8.20 10.69 -0.03
CA THR A 39 -9.28 11.44 0.63
C THR A 39 -9.15 11.44 2.16
N GLY A 40 -8.71 10.34 2.77
CA GLY A 40 -8.56 10.20 4.23
C GLY A 40 -7.15 10.40 4.76
N LEU A 41 -6.27 11.03 3.97
CA LEU A 41 -4.83 10.94 4.14
C LEU A 41 -4.35 11.62 5.44
N PRO A 42 -3.73 10.88 6.39
CA PRO A 42 -3.27 11.45 7.65
C PRO A 42 -2.08 12.40 7.47
N ASN A 43 -1.95 13.36 8.38
CA ASN A 43 -0.89 14.37 8.31
C ASN A 43 0.50 13.70 8.36
N GLY A 44 1.31 13.91 7.32
CA GLY A 44 2.65 13.32 7.18
C GLY A 44 2.75 12.07 6.30
N PHE A 45 1.63 11.58 5.75
CA PHE A 45 1.66 10.64 4.63
C PHE A 45 1.76 11.41 3.32
N SER A 46 2.28 10.76 2.28
CA SER A 46 2.32 11.33 0.93
C SER A 46 1.20 10.74 0.09
N THR A 47 0.66 11.56 -0.82
CA THR A 47 -0.26 11.08 -1.85
C THR A 47 0.43 10.01 -2.70
N ARG A 48 -0.30 8.93 -2.99
CA ARG A 48 0.22 7.81 -3.80
C ARG A 48 -0.66 7.60 -5.01
N ASP A 49 -0.04 7.13 -6.09
CA ASP A 49 -0.74 6.69 -7.29
C ASP A 49 -1.28 5.26 -7.11
N ALA A 50 -2.34 4.93 -7.86
CA ALA A 50 -2.96 3.62 -7.87
C ALA A 50 -1.95 2.50 -8.20
N GLU A 51 -1.01 2.74 -9.13
CA GLU A 51 0.06 1.80 -9.45
C GLU A 51 1.03 1.61 -8.29
N SER A 52 1.36 2.68 -7.55
CA SER A 52 2.26 2.59 -6.41
C SER A 52 1.66 1.76 -5.29
N ILE A 53 0.37 1.97 -4.99
CA ILE A 53 -0.41 1.19 -4.03
C ILE A 53 -0.48 -0.27 -4.48
N LYS A 54 -0.80 -0.52 -5.76
CA LYS A 54 -0.86 -1.87 -6.36
C LYS A 54 0.48 -2.58 -6.21
N ARG A 55 1.58 -1.97 -6.65
CA ARG A 55 2.94 -2.55 -6.56
C ARG A 55 3.30 -2.88 -5.12
N LYS A 56 3.01 -2.00 -4.16
CA LYS A 56 3.26 -2.27 -2.74
C LYS A 56 2.42 -3.43 -2.21
N PHE A 57 1.15 -3.53 -2.60
CA PHE A 57 0.27 -4.62 -2.16
C PHE A 57 0.74 -5.96 -2.70
N TYR A 58 1.05 -6.02 -3.99
CA TYR A 58 1.61 -7.24 -4.60
C TYR A 58 2.98 -7.57 -4.03
N ALA A 59 3.82 -6.57 -3.74
CA ALA A 59 5.06 -6.79 -3.03
C ALA A 59 4.79 -7.44 -1.66
N LEU A 60 3.86 -6.93 -0.83
CA LEU A 60 3.51 -7.55 0.45
C LEU A 60 2.92 -8.95 0.30
N LYS A 61 2.05 -9.17 -0.69
CA LYS A 61 1.44 -10.47 -0.98
C LYS A 61 2.49 -11.50 -1.43
N ASN A 62 3.47 -11.07 -2.22
CA ASN A 62 4.51 -11.91 -2.79
C ASN A 62 5.73 -12.04 -1.87
N THR A 63 5.91 -11.09 -0.95
CA THR A 63 6.77 -11.26 0.23
C THR A 63 6.08 -12.24 1.16
N ARG A 64 6.09 -13.52 0.75
CA ARG A 64 5.88 -14.64 1.66
C ARG A 64 6.77 -14.37 2.89
N LYS A 65 6.19 -14.56 4.08
CA LYS A 65 6.86 -14.52 5.39
C LYS A 65 8.36 -14.82 5.21
N PRO A 66 9.29 -14.01 5.78
CA PRO A 66 10.67 -14.45 5.83
C PRO A 66 10.68 -15.85 6.42
N THR A 67 11.13 -16.75 5.55
CA THR A 67 11.76 -18.05 5.76
C THR A 67 11.91 -18.39 7.24
N GLY A 68 11.36 -19.53 7.64
CA GLY A 68 11.71 -20.15 8.92
C GLY A 68 13.22 -20.21 9.02
N ASP A 69 13.75 -19.65 10.09
CA ASP A 69 15.14 -19.73 10.49
C ASP A 69 15.52 -21.22 10.62
N PRO A 70 16.44 -21.77 9.78
CA PRO A 70 17.09 -23.01 10.11
C PRO A 70 18.33 -22.64 10.92
N SER A 71 18.16 -22.59 12.25
CA SER A 71 19.30 -22.72 13.16
C SER A 71 19.95 -24.10 13.01
#